data_AF-A0A2H1WMT7-F1
#
_entry.id   AF-A0A2H1WMT7-F1
#
_cell.length_a   1.000
_cell.length_b   1.000
_cell.length_c   1.000
_cell.angle_alpha   90.00
_cell.angle_beta   90.00
_cell.angle_gamma   90.00
#
_symmetry.space_group_name_H-M   'P 1'
#
loop_
_entity.id
_entity.type
_entity.pdbx_description
1 polymer ?
#
loop_
_entity_poly.entity_id
_entity_poly.type
_entity_poly.pdbx_seq_one_letter_code
_entity_poly.pdbx_strand_id
1 'polypeptide(L)'
;MNKYDKTATIYTLKKKIENMRSAYKREIKKVEKGVVDGQPYTPTLWYFNHLKFLDQEYTSLDYDSDTNLTYGPVPKKAKTRIHEQNEEDDDAQTSSSDGETLDDESAEAFGKTVTCTLKELPKLQRCLAEKLMSEVLFYAKMDQLHLSSMITLNNDGENTE
;
A
#
# COMPACT_ATOMS: atom_id res chain seq x y z
N MET A 1 37.98 -1.37 8.18
CA MET A 1 37.29 -0.47 7.23
C MET A 1 36.50 -1.34 6.26
N ASN A 2 35.17 -1.34 6.37
CA ASN A 2 34.33 -2.20 5.51
C ASN A 2 34.39 -1.66 4.08
N LYS A 3 34.89 -2.49 3.15
CA LYS A 3 34.97 -2.15 1.73
C LYS A 3 33.60 -2.32 1.10
N TYR A 4 33.07 -1.26 0.49
CA TYR A 4 31.83 -1.33 -0.29
C TYR A 4 32.10 -1.97 -1.65
N ASP A 5 31.20 -2.83 -2.11
CA ASP A 5 31.25 -3.41 -3.45
C ASP A 5 30.77 -2.38 -4.48
N LYS A 6 31.67 -1.93 -5.35
CA LYS A 6 31.37 -0.95 -6.41
C LYS A 6 30.45 -1.50 -7.51
N THR A 7 30.25 -2.81 -7.57
CA THR A 7 29.40 -3.49 -8.56
C THR A 7 28.04 -3.90 -8.01
N ALA A 8 27.73 -3.52 -6.77
CA ALA A 8 26.44 -3.83 -6.15
C ALA A 8 25.28 -3.22 -6.96
N THR A 9 24.39 -4.08 -7.44
CA THR A 9 23.18 -3.68 -8.16
C THR A 9 21.95 -3.77 -7.25
N ILE A 10 20.82 -3.24 -7.72
CA ILE A 10 19.51 -3.41 -7.05
C ILE A 10 19.20 -4.90 -6.81
N TYR A 11 19.62 -5.80 -7.73
CA TYR A 11 19.46 -7.24 -7.55
C TYR A 11 20.24 -7.75 -6.33
N THR A 12 21.51 -7.35 -6.17
CA THR A 12 22.34 -7.69 -5.02
C THR A 12 21.68 -7.24 -3.71
N LEU A 13 21.11 -6.03 -3.69
CA LEU A 13 20.38 -5.51 -2.53
C LEU A 13 19.11 -6.30 -2.24
N LYS A 14 18.25 -6.53 -3.25
CA LYS A 14 17.02 -7.33 -3.11
C LYS A 14 17.33 -8.73 -2.58
N LYS A 15 18.37 -9.38 -3.11
CA LYS A 15 18.83 -10.69 -2.66
C LYS A 15 19.33 -10.66 -1.21
N LYS A 16 20.04 -9.60 -0.82
CA LYS A 16 20.50 -9.42 0.56
C LYS A 16 19.33 -9.27 1.53
N ILE A 17 18.34 -8.44 1.17
CA ILE A 17 17.10 -8.26 1.95
C ILE A 17 16.36 -9.59 2.09
N GLU A 18 16.22 -10.35 1.01
CA GLU A 18 15.55 -11.66 1.04
C GLU A 18 16.26 -12.66 1.96
N ASN A 19 17.59 -12.71 1.89
CA ASN A 19 18.38 -13.55 2.79
C ASN A 19 18.21 -13.14 4.27
N MET A 20 18.16 -11.83 4.55
CA MET A 20 17.91 -11.31 5.91
C MET A 20 16.52 -11.66 6.42
N ARG A 21 15.48 -11.52 5.58
CA ARG A 21 14.10 -11.93 5.90
C ARG A 21 14.00 -13.43 6.18
N SER A 22 14.62 -14.25 5.35
CA SER A 22 14.68 -15.70 5.53
C SER A 22 15.37 -16.10 6.84
N ALA A 23 16.49 -15.45 7.17
CA ALA A 23 17.18 -15.66 8.45
C ALA A 23 16.30 -15.27 9.64
N TYR A 24 15.67 -14.10 9.58
CA TYR A 24 14.75 -13.61 10.61
C TYR A 24 13.56 -14.55 10.83
N LYS A 25 12.87 -14.98 9.77
CA LYS A 25 11.73 -15.92 9.88
C LYS A 25 12.13 -17.26 10.51
N ARG A 26 13.30 -17.79 10.17
CA ARG A 26 13.83 -19.01 10.81
C ARG A 26 14.09 -18.79 12.29
N GLU A 27 14.60 -17.61 12.64
CA GLU A 27 14.87 -17.26 14.02
C GLU A 27 13.58 -17.13 14.84
N ILE A 28 12.52 -16.52 14.28
CA ILE A 28 11.18 -16.48 14.91
C ILE A 28 10.70 -17.89 15.25
N LYS A 29 10.75 -18.83 14.30
CA LYS A 29 10.31 -20.21 14.54
C LYS A 29 11.04 -20.89 15.70
N LYS A 30 12.32 -20.55 15.93
CA LYS A 30 13.06 -21.07 17.08
C LYS A 30 12.57 -20.45 18.38
N VAL A 31 12.28 -19.15 18.37
CA VAL A 31 11.68 -18.44 19.53
C VAL A 31 10.34 -19.06 19.88
N GLU A 32 9.43 -19.19 18.92
CA GLU A 32 8.11 -19.80 19.10
C GLU A 32 8.21 -21.23 19.61
N LYS A 33 9.08 -22.04 19.02
CA LYS A 33 9.31 -23.42 19.46
C LYS A 33 9.83 -23.46 20.90
N GLY A 34 10.75 -22.56 21.27
CA GLY A 34 11.23 -22.46 22.64
C GLY A 34 10.13 -22.10 23.64
N VAL A 35 9.18 -21.25 23.25
CA VAL A 35 8.01 -20.94 24.09
C VAL A 35 7.13 -22.18 24.27
N VAL A 36 6.86 -22.93 23.21
CA VAL A 36 6.03 -24.16 23.26
C VAL A 36 6.70 -25.27 24.08
N ASP A 37 8.00 -25.47 23.88
CA ASP A 37 8.79 -26.50 24.58
C ASP A 37 9.12 -26.09 26.03
N GLY A 38 8.66 -24.91 26.48
CA GLY A 38 8.91 -24.39 27.83
C GLY A 38 10.36 -23.96 28.09
N GLN A 39 11.16 -23.82 27.03
CA GLN A 39 12.56 -23.39 27.05
C GLN A 39 12.74 -22.16 26.15
N PRO A 40 12.53 -20.93 26.66
CA PRO A 40 12.56 -19.72 25.86
C PRO A 40 13.88 -19.56 25.09
N TYR A 41 13.80 -19.51 23.76
CA TYR A 41 14.97 -19.32 22.91
C TYR A 41 15.24 -17.83 22.71
N THR A 42 16.48 -17.40 22.95
CA THR A 42 16.92 -16.02 22.70
C THR A 42 17.54 -15.91 21.30
N PRO A 43 17.04 -15.03 20.41
CA PRO A 43 17.60 -14.80 19.08
C PRO A 43 19.08 -14.42 19.11
N THR A 44 19.83 -14.98 18.17
CA THR A 44 21.26 -14.72 17.98
C THR A 44 21.56 -13.63 16.95
N LEU A 45 20.56 -13.27 16.14
CA LEU A 45 20.71 -12.25 15.11
C LEU A 45 20.71 -10.84 15.74
N TRP A 46 21.81 -10.09 15.56
CA TRP A 46 21.91 -8.72 16.08
C TRP A 46 20.82 -7.78 15.56
N TYR A 47 20.33 -8.02 14.33
CA TYR A 47 19.24 -7.26 13.71
C TYR A 47 17.85 -7.84 13.97
N PHE A 48 17.71 -8.85 14.84
CA PHE A 48 16.42 -9.49 15.10
C PHE A 48 15.35 -8.49 15.53
N ASN A 49 15.67 -7.65 16.53
CA ASN A 49 14.74 -6.64 17.04
C ASN A 49 14.41 -5.57 16.00
N HIS A 50 15.36 -5.22 15.12
CA HIS A 50 15.14 -4.25 14.05
C HIS A 50 14.23 -4.77 12.94
N LEU A 51 14.12 -6.08 12.77
CA LEU A 51 13.21 -6.72 11.81
C LEU A 51 11.89 -7.17 12.44
N LYS A 52 11.64 -6.86 13.72
CA LYS A 52 10.40 -7.22 14.43
C LYS A 52 9.14 -6.65 13.76
N PHE A 53 9.25 -5.53 13.06
CA PHE A 53 8.13 -4.97 12.29
C PHE A 53 7.62 -5.91 11.17
N LEU A 54 8.40 -6.92 10.76
CA LEU A 54 7.96 -7.92 9.78
C LEU A 54 6.98 -8.94 10.35
N ASP A 55 6.85 -9.01 11.68
CA ASP A 55 5.87 -9.83 12.41
C ASP A 55 4.49 -9.16 12.45
N GLN A 56 4.45 -7.84 12.25
CA GLN A 56 3.21 -7.11 12.18
C GLN A 56 2.47 -7.57 10.92
N GLU A 57 1.39 -8.31 11.14
CA GLU A 57 0.46 -8.71 10.09
C GLU A 57 -0.05 -7.40 9.45
N TYR A 58 0.39 -7.10 8.24
CA TYR A 58 -0.23 -6.04 7.43
C TYR A 58 -1.60 -6.57 6.96
N THR A 59 -2.51 -6.75 7.91
CA THR A 59 -3.90 -7.20 7.75
C THR A 59 -4.84 -6.18 8.39
N SER A 60 -4.63 -4.90 8.10
CA SER A 60 -5.70 -3.88 8.16
C SER A 60 -5.19 -2.59 7.50
N LEU A 61 -4.93 -2.67 6.20
CA LEU A 61 -5.59 -1.71 5.33
C LEU A 61 -6.75 -2.51 4.75
N ASP A 62 -7.94 -1.95 4.77
CA ASP A 62 -9.18 -2.54 4.26
C ASP A 62 -9.09 -2.71 2.74
N TYR A 63 -8.22 -3.63 2.32
CA TYR A 63 -7.97 -4.03 0.96
C TYR A 63 -9.09 -4.99 0.60
N ASP A 64 -10.19 -4.42 0.15
CA ASP A 64 -11.34 -5.17 -0.36
C ASP A 64 -10.87 -6.11 -1.49
N SER A 65 -11.13 -7.39 -1.25
CA SER A 65 -10.41 -8.57 -1.77
C SER A 65 -10.95 -9.03 -3.13
N ASP A 66 -11.39 -8.11 -3.98
CA ASP A 66 -11.92 -8.45 -5.31
C ASP A 66 -10.96 -8.15 -6.47
N THR A 67 -9.65 -8.30 -6.23
CA THR A 67 -8.68 -8.41 -7.34
C THR A 67 -7.84 -9.67 -7.21
N ASN A 68 -8.22 -10.65 -8.01
CA ASN A 68 -7.42 -11.81 -8.39
C ASN A 68 -6.08 -11.34 -8.99
N LEU A 69 -5.05 -11.27 -8.15
CA LEU A 69 -3.66 -11.41 -8.56
C LEU A 69 -3.15 -12.72 -7.94
N THR A 70 -3.25 -13.80 -8.71
CA THR A 70 -2.73 -15.12 -8.32
C THR A 70 -1.20 -15.14 -8.35
N TYR A 71 -0.58 -15.44 -7.20
CA TYR A 71 0.55 -16.37 -7.08
C TYR A 71 0.51 -17.04 -5.68
N GLY A 72 -0.18 -18.17 -5.55
CA GLY A 72 -0.15 -19.02 -4.35
C GLY A 72 -1.34 -19.99 -4.22
N PRO A 73 -1.15 -21.21 -3.67
CA PRO A 73 -2.10 -22.32 -3.80
C PRO A 73 -3.30 -22.23 -2.85
N VAL A 74 -4.48 -22.44 -3.43
CA VAL A 74 -5.82 -22.37 -2.81
C VAL A 74 -6.12 -23.59 -1.94
N PRO A 75 -6.71 -23.42 -0.73
CA PRO A 75 -7.63 -24.39 -0.16
C PRO A 75 -9.05 -23.82 0.01
N LYS A 76 -10.00 -24.74 0.14
CA LYS A 76 -11.39 -24.67 -0.31
C LYS A 76 -12.39 -24.15 0.74
N LYS A 77 -13.34 -23.33 0.26
CA LYS A 77 -14.79 -23.19 0.56
C LYS A 77 -15.30 -23.38 2.01
N ALA A 78 -16.04 -22.37 2.49
CA ALA A 78 -17.38 -22.59 3.04
C ALA A 78 -18.23 -21.32 2.90
N LYS A 79 -19.48 -21.50 2.46
CA LYS A 79 -20.52 -20.48 2.27
C LYS A 79 -20.91 -19.86 3.62
N THR A 80 -21.37 -18.60 3.65
CA THR A 80 -22.61 -18.22 4.36
C THR A 80 -23.13 -16.84 3.93
N ARG A 81 -24.40 -16.89 3.49
CA ARG A 81 -25.53 -15.93 3.49
C ARG A 81 -25.34 -14.44 3.18
N ILE A 82 -26.01 -14.10 2.07
CA ILE A 82 -26.73 -12.87 1.76
C ILE A 82 -27.42 -12.25 2.99
N HIS A 83 -27.21 -10.95 3.20
CA HIS A 83 -28.23 -10.08 3.77
C HIS A 83 -28.17 -8.72 3.06
N GLU A 84 -29.06 -8.55 2.08
CA GLU A 84 -29.51 -7.24 1.58
C GLU A 84 -30.19 -6.51 2.73
N GLN A 85 -29.75 -5.28 3.04
CA GLN A 85 -30.63 -4.20 3.51
C GLN A 85 -30.09 -2.85 3.05
N ASN A 86 -30.74 -2.33 2.00
CA ASN A 86 -31.17 -0.97 1.71
C ASN A 86 -30.30 0.25 2.06
N GLU A 87 -30.13 1.06 1.01
CA GLU A 87 -29.82 2.48 1.02
C GLU A 87 -30.82 3.26 1.90
N GLU A 88 -30.30 4.03 2.85
CA GLU A 88 -30.97 5.21 3.39
C GLU A 88 -29.93 6.36 3.42
N ASP A 89 -30.31 7.47 2.78
CA ASP A 89 -29.66 8.77 2.89
C ASP A 89 -29.47 9.14 4.37
N ASP A 90 -28.23 9.43 4.79
CA ASP A 90 -27.99 10.04 6.09
C ASP A 90 -27.00 11.21 5.97
N ASP A 91 -27.57 12.40 6.17
CA ASP A 91 -26.92 13.68 6.35
C ASP A 91 -26.23 13.68 7.72
N ALA A 92 -24.90 13.61 7.74
CA ALA A 92 -24.12 13.62 8.97
C ALA A 92 -23.03 14.71 8.94
N GLN A 93 -23.45 15.88 9.38
CA GLN A 93 -22.70 16.81 10.24
C GLN A 93 -21.46 16.18 10.92
N THR A 94 -20.28 16.72 10.62
CA THR A 94 -19.10 16.64 11.50
C THR A 94 -18.76 18.03 12.00
N SER A 95 -19.29 18.38 13.18
CA SER A 95 -18.92 19.61 13.88
C SER A 95 -17.62 19.43 14.67
N SER A 96 -16.79 20.49 14.60
CA SER A 96 -15.77 20.95 15.55
C SER A 96 -14.42 20.21 15.63
N SER A 97 -13.44 20.75 14.90
CA SER A 97 -12.20 21.19 15.54
C SER A 97 -11.87 22.58 15.00
N ASP A 98 -11.89 23.56 15.91
CA ASP A 98 -11.58 24.95 15.65
C ASP A 98 -10.22 25.11 14.95
N GLY A 99 -10.27 25.60 13.73
CA GLY A 99 -9.13 26.02 12.95
C GLY A 99 -9.70 26.69 11.72
N GLU A 100 -9.80 28.03 11.74
CA GLU A 100 -10.23 28.82 10.58
C GLU A 100 -9.28 28.56 9.41
N THR A 101 -9.61 27.59 8.59
CA THR A 101 -9.15 27.50 7.22
C THR A 101 -10.17 28.25 6.40
N LEU A 102 -9.71 29.10 5.49
CA LEU A 102 -10.57 29.69 4.47
C LEU A 102 -11.26 28.53 3.76
N ASP A 103 -12.55 28.35 4.02
CA ASP A 103 -13.38 27.31 3.44
C ASP A 103 -13.43 27.57 1.93
N ASP A 104 -12.49 26.96 1.20
CA ASP A 104 -12.55 26.94 -0.25
C ASP A 104 -13.66 25.94 -0.61
N GLU A 105 -14.90 26.39 -0.49
CA GLU A 105 -16.11 25.68 -0.89
C GLU A 105 -15.94 25.10 -2.30
N SER A 106 -15.16 25.79 -3.16
CA SER A 106 -14.83 25.29 -4.50
C SER A 106 -13.94 24.05 -4.45
N ALA A 107 -12.97 23.98 -3.54
CA ALA A 107 -12.12 22.81 -3.36
C ALA A 107 -12.90 21.62 -2.78
N GLU A 108 -13.81 21.88 -1.84
CA GLU A 108 -14.70 20.84 -1.29
C GLU A 108 -15.64 20.28 -2.37
N ALA A 109 -16.29 21.15 -3.13
CA ALA A 109 -17.17 20.75 -4.24
C ALA A 109 -16.41 19.96 -5.33
N PHE A 110 -15.18 20.39 -5.64
CA PHE A 110 -14.31 19.65 -6.56
C PHE A 110 -13.91 18.28 -5.99
N GLY A 111 -13.55 18.21 -4.70
CA GLY A 111 -13.23 16.96 -4.01
C GLY A 111 -14.39 15.96 -4.03
N LYS A 112 -15.62 16.42 -3.78
CA LYS A 112 -16.84 15.60 -3.92
C LYS A 112 -17.00 15.07 -5.34
N THR A 113 -16.84 15.93 -6.34
CA THR A 113 -16.93 15.56 -7.76
C THR A 113 -15.88 14.50 -8.15
N VAL A 114 -14.62 14.70 -7.77
CA VAL A 114 -13.54 13.74 -8.04
C VAL A 114 -13.79 12.41 -7.34
N THR A 115 -14.29 12.44 -6.10
CA THR A 115 -14.62 11.22 -5.35
C THR A 115 -15.73 10.42 -6.04
N CYS A 116 -16.79 11.08 -6.52
CA CYS A 116 -17.86 10.44 -7.29
C CYS A 116 -17.32 9.81 -8.58
N THR A 117 -16.50 10.53 -9.35
CA THR A 117 -15.93 9.99 -10.59
C THR A 117 -15.01 8.80 -10.34
N LEU A 118 -14.17 8.83 -9.30
CA LEU A 118 -13.34 7.68 -8.91
C LEU A 118 -14.19 6.45 -8.58
N LYS A 119 -15.30 6.61 -7.85
CA LYS A 119 -16.23 5.52 -7.48
C LYS A 119 -16.85 4.80 -8.69
N GLU A 120 -16.94 5.46 -9.83
CA GLU A 120 -17.47 4.89 -11.07
C GLU A 120 -16.40 4.15 -11.90
N LEU A 121 -15.11 4.42 -11.68
CA LEU A 121 -14.02 3.81 -12.46
C LEU A 121 -13.81 2.32 -12.12
N PRO A 122 -13.43 1.49 -13.11
CA PRO A 122 -12.92 0.14 -12.86
C PRO A 122 -11.73 0.16 -11.91
N LYS A 123 -11.61 -0.85 -11.03
CA LYS A 123 -10.63 -0.88 -9.93
C LYS A 123 -9.18 -0.59 -10.36
N LEU A 124 -8.75 -1.14 -11.50
CA LEU A 124 -7.40 -0.87 -12.03
C LEU A 124 -7.23 0.62 -12.42
N GLN A 125 -8.21 1.20 -13.10
CA GLN A 125 -8.18 2.60 -13.54
C GLN A 125 -8.26 3.57 -12.36
N ARG A 126 -9.08 3.25 -11.35
CA ARG A 126 -9.13 4.00 -10.09
C ARG A 126 -7.76 4.04 -9.41
N CYS A 127 -7.12 2.89 -9.25
CA CYS A 127 -5.78 2.79 -8.63
C CYS A 127 -4.73 3.60 -9.40
N LEU A 128 -4.76 3.56 -10.74
CA LEU A 128 -3.87 4.37 -11.57
C LEU A 128 -4.14 5.87 -11.41
N ALA A 129 -5.41 6.29 -11.41
CA ALA A 129 -5.81 7.68 -11.20
C ALA A 129 -5.39 8.20 -9.82
N GLU A 130 -5.66 7.46 -8.75
CA GLU A 130 -5.27 7.80 -7.38
C GLU A 130 -3.76 7.96 -7.23
N LYS A 131 -2.98 7.07 -7.85
CA LYS A 131 -1.53 7.15 -7.88
C LYS A 131 -1.06 8.44 -8.58
N LEU A 132 -1.58 8.73 -9.77
CA LEU A 132 -1.21 9.92 -10.54
C LEU A 132 -1.59 11.20 -9.79
N MET A 133 -2.77 11.25 -9.18
CA MET A 133 -3.19 12.37 -8.34
C MET A 133 -2.24 12.57 -7.16
N SER A 134 -1.83 11.48 -6.50
CA SER A 134 -0.88 11.54 -5.38
C SER A 134 0.48 12.11 -5.82
N GLU A 135 0.97 11.73 -7.00
CA GLU A 135 2.20 12.28 -7.58
C GLU A 135 2.06 13.77 -7.90
N VAL A 136 0.95 14.20 -8.52
CA VAL A 136 0.68 15.62 -8.79
C VAL A 136 0.65 16.44 -7.50
N LEU A 137 -0.06 15.96 -6.47
CA LEU A 137 -0.13 16.64 -5.18
C LEU A 137 1.23 16.68 -4.47
N PHE A 138 2.03 15.64 -4.60
CA PHE A 138 3.40 15.62 -4.07
C PHE A 138 4.25 16.73 -4.71
N TYR A 139 4.29 16.81 -6.04
CA TYR A 139 5.06 17.85 -6.73
C TYR A 139 4.52 19.26 -6.47
N ALA A 140 3.19 19.41 -6.32
CA ALA A 140 2.59 20.68 -5.92
C ALA A 140 3.09 21.13 -4.54
N LYS A 141 3.09 20.23 -3.54
CA LYS A 141 3.60 20.52 -2.18
C LYS A 141 5.09 20.83 -2.13
N MET A 142 5.85 20.37 -3.12
CA MET A 142 7.29 20.60 -3.25
C MET A 142 7.62 21.90 -4.02
N ASP A 143 6.62 22.68 -4.43
CA ASP A 143 6.77 23.83 -5.35
C ASP A 143 7.48 23.46 -6.67
N GLN A 144 7.25 22.23 -7.14
CA GLN A 144 7.86 21.65 -8.34
C GLN A 144 6.85 21.32 -9.44
N LEU A 145 5.58 21.73 -9.28
CA LEU A 145 4.56 21.57 -10.31
C LEU A 145 4.62 22.75 -11.28
N HIS A 146 4.93 22.49 -12.55
CA HIS A 146 5.06 23.51 -13.58
C HIS A 146 3.86 23.53 -14.52
N LEU A 147 3.63 24.66 -15.20
CA LEU A 147 2.56 24.77 -16.19
C LEU A 147 2.72 23.79 -17.36
N SER A 148 3.95 23.40 -17.67
CA SER A 148 4.27 22.41 -18.70
C SER A 148 4.18 20.96 -18.20
N SER A 149 3.81 20.72 -16.93
CA SER A 149 3.64 19.37 -16.40
C SER A 149 2.45 18.70 -17.10
N MET A 150 2.67 17.52 -17.69
CA MET A 150 1.65 16.80 -18.44
C MET A 150 1.80 15.29 -18.28
N ILE A 151 0.69 14.57 -18.44
CA ILE A 151 0.66 13.10 -18.52
C ILE A 151 0.94 12.69 -19.97
N THR A 152 1.98 11.90 -20.18
CA THR A 152 2.26 11.29 -21.49
C THR A 152 1.65 9.89 -21.56
N LEU A 153 0.69 9.69 -22.45
CA LEU A 153 0.18 8.35 -22.76
C LEU A 153 1.10 7.73 -23.82
N ASN A 154 1.74 6.61 -23.49
CA ASN A 154 2.51 5.86 -24.47
C ASN A 154 1.50 5.27 -25.48
N ASN A 155 1.42 5.88 -26.66
CA ASN A 155 0.68 5.32 -27.77
C ASN A 155 1.53 4.22 -28.37
N ASP A 156 1.40 2.99 -27.87
CA ASP A 156 2.06 1.80 -28.45
C ASP A 156 1.38 1.40 -29.77
N GLY A 157 1.32 2.33 -30.73
CA GLY A 157 0.58 2.14 -31.97
C GLY A 157 0.59 3.34 -32.91
N GLU A 158 1.76 3.69 -33.43
CA GLU A 158 1.90 4.09 -34.85
C GLU A 158 3.16 3.42 -35.41
N ASN A 159 3.03 2.13 -35.72
CA ASN A 159 3.74 1.58 -36.87
C ASN A 159 2.93 2.03 -38.09
N THR A 160 3.41 3.05 -38.81
CA THR A 160 2.98 3.29 -40.19
C THR A 160 4.14 3.83 -41.00
N GLU A 161 4.68 2.91 -41.81
CA GLU A 161 5.48 3.01 -43.05
C GLU A 161 6.78 3.85 -43.09
#